data_AF-A0A6J6G7T4-F1
#
_entry.id   AF-A0A6J6G7T4-F1
#
_cell.length_a   1.000
_cell.length_b   1.000
_cell.length_c   1.000
_cell.angle_alpha   90.00
_cell.angle_beta   90.00
_cell.angle_gamma   90.00
#
_symmetry.space_group_name_H-M   'P 1'
#
loop_
_entity.id
_entity.type
_entity.pdbx_description
1 polymer ?
#
loop_
_entity_poly.entity_id
_entity_poly.type
_entity_poly.pdbx_seq_one_letter_code
_entity_poly.pdbx_strand_id
1 'polypeptide(L)'
;MLHNACREAGIPSAALWAAVPTYVPSSPSPKAALALIERTARLLEATIDTTELKFATDAYEHQVSLLVAEDDETTEYVAHLEQRYDEEPDAFTDGESLVDEVERFLRDQD
;
A
#
# COMPACT_ATOMS: atom_id res chain seq x y z
N MET A 1 -13.95 -19.96 -21.10
CA MET A 1 -13.36 -19.80 -19.76
C MET A 1 -12.83 -21.15 -19.28
N LEU A 2 -11.56 -21.23 -18.88
CA LEU A 2 -10.90 -22.51 -18.52
C LEU A 2 -11.62 -23.26 -17.40
N HIS A 3 -11.99 -22.56 -16.33
CA HIS A 3 -12.72 -23.17 -15.19
C HIS A 3 -14.04 -23.83 -15.63
N ASN A 4 -14.78 -23.21 -16.57
CA ASN A 4 -16.02 -23.79 -17.09
C ASN A 4 -15.76 -25.07 -17.88
N ALA A 5 -14.70 -25.11 -18.70
CA ALA A 5 -14.32 -26.30 -19.46
C ALA A 5 -13.88 -27.46 -18.53
N CYS A 6 -13.13 -27.16 -17.46
CA CYS A 6 -12.79 -28.16 -16.44
C CYS A 6 -14.04 -28.76 -15.80
N ARG A 7 -15.02 -27.91 -15.45
CA ARG A 7 -16.29 -28.35 -14.87
C ARG A 7 -17.08 -29.25 -15.82
N GLU A 8 -17.17 -28.90 -17.10
CA GLU A 8 -17.84 -29.72 -18.12
C GLU A 8 -17.15 -31.07 -18.33
N ALA A 9 -15.82 -31.11 -18.19
CA ALA A 9 -15.02 -32.34 -18.28
C ALA A 9 -14.98 -33.17 -16.99
N GLY A 10 -15.65 -32.74 -15.91
CA GLY A 10 -15.61 -33.41 -14.61
C GLY A 10 -14.26 -33.33 -13.90
N ILE A 11 -13.40 -32.38 -14.29
CA ILE A 11 -12.07 -32.16 -13.71
C ILE A 11 -12.20 -31.17 -12.54
N PRO A 12 -11.80 -31.54 -11.31
CA PRO A 12 -11.74 -30.61 -10.19
C PRO A 12 -10.86 -29.41 -10.51
N SER A 13 -11.32 -28.20 -10.22
CA SER A 13 -10.55 -26.97 -10.45
C SER A 13 -10.83 -25.94 -9.37
N ALA A 14 -9.83 -25.09 -9.11
CA ALA A 14 -9.89 -23.99 -8.16
C ALA A 14 -9.28 -22.73 -8.78
N ALA A 15 -9.76 -21.57 -8.37
CA ALA A 15 -9.18 -20.27 -8.70
C ALA A 15 -8.83 -19.54 -7.40
N LEU A 16 -7.67 -18.89 -7.38
CA LEU A 16 -7.15 -18.16 -6.23
C LEU A 16 -6.89 -16.72 -6.66
N TRP A 17 -7.23 -15.78 -5.78
CA TRP A 17 -7.05 -14.35 -6.00
C TRP A 17 -6.51 -13.73 -4.72
N ALA A 18 -5.66 -12.72 -4.86
CA ALA A 18 -5.14 -11.93 -3.76
C ALA A 18 -5.45 -10.45 -4.03
N ALA A 19 -5.98 -9.76 -3.02
CA ALA A 19 -6.21 -8.33 -3.09
C ALA A 19 -4.88 -7.60 -2.92
N VAL A 20 -4.60 -6.64 -3.79
CA VAL A 20 -3.41 -5.77 -3.73
C VAL A 20 -3.89 -4.34 -3.61
N PRO A 21 -3.38 -3.54 -2.64
CA PRO A 21 -3.76 -2.14 -2.54
C PRO A 21 -3.32 -1.34 -3.78
N THR A 22 -4.15 -0.38 -4.20
CA THR A 22 -3.96 0.37 -5.44
C THR A 22 -2.95 1.49 -5.36
N TYR A 23 -2.56 1.90 -4.15
CA TYR A 23 -1.60 2.99 -3.88
C TYR A 23 -0.13 2.52 -3.93
N VAL A 24 0.12 1.21 -4.00
CA VAL A 24 1.48 0.71 -4.10
C VAL A 24 1.90 0.71 -5.57
N PRO A 25 3.12 1.19 -5.93
CA PRO A 25 3.59 1.21 -7.31
C PRO A 25 3.38 -0.13 -8.02
N SER A 26 3.11 -0.05 -9.33
CA SER A 26 2.68 -1.13 -10.25
C SER A 26 3.60 -2.36 -10.37
N SER A 27 4.62 -2.46 -9.52
CA SER A 27 5.44 -3.66 -9.36
C SER A 27 4.60 -4.80 -8.77
N PRO A 28 4.74 -6.05 -9.26
CA PRO A 28 4.01 -7.19 -8.73
C PRO A 28 4.27 -7.35 -7.22
N SER A 29 3.18 -7.42 -6.43
CA SER A 29 3.28 -7.54 -4.98
C SER A 29 3.84 -8.92 -4.56
N PRO A 30 5.06 -8.98 -3.99
CA PRO A 30 5.63 -10.25 -3.52
C PRO A 30 4.78 -10.86 -2.39
N LYS A 31 4.15 -10.01 -1.56
CA LYS A 31 3.21 -10.41 -0.52
C LYS A 31 2.01 -11.18 -1.10
N ALA A 32 1.42 -10.66 -2.18
CA ALA A 32 0.30 -11.31 -2.83
C ALA A 32 0.72 -12.63 -3.49
N ALA A 33 1.89 -12.66 -4.15
CA ALA A 33 2.45 -13.89 -4.71
C ALA A 33 2.71 -14.95 -3.63
N LEU A 34 3.28 -14.55 -2.48
CA LEU A 34 3.55 -15.43 -1.34
C LEU A 34 2.26 -16.07 -0.84
N ALA A 35 1.23 -15.27 -0.59
CA ALA A 35 -0.07 -15.75 -0.11
C ALA A 35 -0.70 -16.77 -1.08
N LEU A 36 -0.61 -16.52 -2.39
CA LEU A 36 -1.12 -17.43 -3.42
C LEU A 36 -0.33 -18.74 -3.46
N ILE A 37 1.00 -18.69 -3.40
CA ILE A 37 1.86 -19.87 -3.42
C ILE A 37 1.64 -20.71 -2.17
N GLU A 38 1.62 -20.10 -0.99
CA GLU A 38 1.36 -20.82 0.27
C GLU A 38 -0.02 -21.47 0.27
N ARG A 39 -1.05 -20.79 -0.26
CA ARG A 39 -2.39 -21.38 -0.38
C ARG A 39 -2.43 -22.53 -1.37
N THR A 40 -1.71 -22.41 -2.48
CA THR A 40 -1.59 -23.45 -3.50
C THR A 40 -0.84 -24.67 -2.95
N ALA A 41 0.28 -24.47 -2.26
CA ALA A 41 1.05 -25.51 -1.60
C ALA A 41 0.19 -26.32 -0.63
N ARG A 42 -0.64 -25.63 0.19
CA ARG A 42 -1.60 -26.29 1.09
C ARG A 42 -2.67 -27.09 0.36
N LEU A 43 -3.16 -26.61 -0.79
CA LEU A 43 -4.17 -27.32 -1.58
C LEU A 43 -3.61 -28.56 -2.28
N LEU A 44 -2.33 -28.52 -2.66
CA LEU A 44 -1.64 -29.61 -3.34
C LEU A 44 -0.90 -30.53 -2.37
N GLU A 45 -0.95 -30.26 -1.06
CA GLU A 45 -0.17 -30.94 -0.02
C GLU A 45 1.33 -31.01 -0.37
N ALA A 46 1.83 -29.97 -1.04
CA ALA A 46 3.20 -29.88 -1.53
C ALA A 46 4.05 -28.99 -0.63
N THR A 47 5.34 -29.31 -0.55
CA THR A 47 6.33 -28.42 0.07
C THR A 47 6.95 -27.55 -1.00
N ILE A 48 6.84 -26.23 -0.85
CA ILE A 48 7.43 -25.23 -1.76
C ILE A 48 8.35 -24.34 -0.93
N ASP A 49 9.60 -24.21 -1.37
CA ASP A 49 10.51 -23.24 -0.77
C ASP A 49 10.07 -21.82 -1.16
N THR A 50 9.83 -21.00 -0.15
CA THR A 50 9.32 -19.62 -0.26
C THR A 50 10.29 -18.62 0.34
N THR A 51 11.52 -19.04 0.66
CA THR A 51 12.49 -18.24 1.42
C THR A 51 12.78 -16.89 0.75
N GLU A 52 13.14 -16.88 -0.53
CA GLU A 52 13.41 -15.63 -1.27
C GLU A 52 12.17 -14.72 -1.34
N LEU A 53 10.99 -15.32 -1.50
CA LEU A 53 9.74 -14.58 -1.60
C LEU A 53 9.30 -13.96 -0.27
N LYS A 54 9.64 -14.60 0.85
CA LYS A 54 9.48 -14.03 2.20
C LYS A 54 10.38 -12.83 2.39
N PHE A 55 11.66 -12.93 2.05
CA PHE A 55 12.58 -11.78 2.09
C PHE A 55 12.08 -10.62 1.21
N ALA A 56 11.61 -10.90 0.00
CA ALA A 56 11.03 -9.89 -0.87
C ALA A 56 9.75 -9.27 -0.28
N THR A 57 8.93 -10.06 0.42
CA THR A 57 7.73 -9.58 1.11
C THR A 57 8.09 -8.63 2.25
N ASP A 58 9.06 -8.98 3.09
CA ASP A 58 9.49 -8.13 4.22
C ASP A 58 10.04 -6.79 3.72
N ALA A 59 10.89 -6.81 2.68
CA ALA A 59 11.42 -5.59 2.07
C ALA A 59 10.30 -4.72 1.47
N TYR A 60 9.34 -5.33 0.79
CA TYR A 60 8.19 -4.64 0.21
C TYR A 60 7.29 -4.03 1.29
N GLU A 61 6.98 -4.75 2.37
CA GLU A 61 6.17 -4.22 3.47
C GLU A 61 6.84 -3.02 4.15
N HIS A 62 8.17 -3.06 4.31
CA HIS A 62 8.91 -1.93 4.83
C HIS A 62 8.79 -0.70 3.90
N GLN A 63 8.99 -0.87 2.59
CA GLN A 63 8.82 0.21 1.62
C GLN A 63 7.41 0.79 1.61
N VAL A 64 6.38 -0.07 1.64
CA VAL A 64 4.98 0.38 1.69
C VAL A 64 4.70 1.14 2.98
N SER A 65 5.24 0.69 4.12
CA SER A 65 5.05 1.37 5.40
C SER A 65 5.69 2.76 5.41
N LEU A 66 6.85 2.93 4.76
CA LEU A 66 7.50 4.23 4.62
C LEU A 66 6.66 5.19 3.77
N LEU A 67 6.15 4.71 2.62
CA LEU A 67 5.28 5.51 1.75
C LEU A 67 4.01 5.97 2.47
N VAL A 68 3.38 5.08 3.24
CA VAL A 68 2.17 5.43 4.02
C VAL A 68 2.50 6.43 5.13
N ALA A 69 3.64 6.26 5.81
CA ALA A 69 4.06 7.17 6.88
C ALA A 69 4.34 8.60 6.36
N GLU A 70 4.91 8.73 5.16
CA GLU A 70 5.16 10.03 4.51
C GLU A 70 3.85 10.78 4.21
N ASP A 71 2.84 10.07 3.69
CA ASP A 71 1.50 10.63 3.47
C ASP A 71 0.79 11.02 4.79
N ASP A 72 0.89 10.17 5.83
CA ASP A 72 0.27 10.42 7.13
C ASP A 72 0.94 11.60 7.86
N GLU A 73 2.28 11.68 7.88
CA GLU A 73 3.02 12.79 8.52
C GLU A 73 2.74 14.13 7.83
N THR A 74 2.64 14.12 6.50
CA THR A 74 2.26 15.30 5.70
C THR A 74 0.84 15.75 6.06
N THR A 75 -0.09 14.80 6.19
CA THR A 75 -1.49 15.09 6.54
C THR A 75 -1.59 15.67 7.95
N GLU A 76 -0.88 15.09 8.92
CA GLU A 76 -0.85 15.57 10.30
C GLU A 76 -0.22 16.96 10.43
N TYR A 77 0.85 17.24 9.68
CA TYR A 77 1.51 18.55 9.68
C TYR A 77 0.59 19.66 9.16
N VAL A 78 -0.12 19.42 8.05
CA VAL A 78 -1.11 20.36 7.51
C VAL A 78 -2.25 20.58 8.50
N ALA A 79 -2.78 19.51 9.10
CA ALA A 79 -3.84 19.63 10.09
C ALA A 79 -3.40 20.45 11.32
N HIS A 80 -2.15 20.31 11.77
CA HIS A 80 -1.62 21.10 12.87
C HIS A 80 -1.43 22.58 12.51
N LEU A 81 -1.03 22.88 11.28
CA LEU A 81 -0.96 24.25 10.76
C LEU A 81 -2.34 24.92 10.70
N GLU A 82 -3.36 24.21 10.21
CA GLU A 82 -4.75 24.71 10.19
C GLU A 82 -5.28 24.95 11.61
N GLN A 83 -5.04 24.03 12.54
CA GLN A 83 -5.45 24.19 13.93
C GLN A 83 -4.79 25.42 14.58
N ARG A 84 -3.50 25.65 14.35
CA ARG A 84 -2.81 26.85 14.85
C ARG A 84 -3.35 28.13 14.26
N TYR A 85 -3.74 28.13 12.98
CA TYR A 85 -4.38 29.28 12.35
C TYR A 85 -5.74 29.60 12.98
N ASP A 86 -6.55 28.58 13.27
CA ASP A 86 -7.85 28.74 13.90
C ASP A 86 -7.75 29.22 15.36
N GLU A 87 -6.75 28.75 16.11
CA GLU A 87 -6.55 29.12 17.52
C GLU A 87 -5.89 30.50 17.68
N GLU A 88 -4.95 30.86 16.79
CA GLU A 88 -4.15 32.07 16.86
C GLU A 88 -4.10 32.81 15.50
N PRO A 89 -5.22 33.40 15.04
CA PRO A 89 -5.28 34.05 13.74
C PRO A 89 -4.36 35.27 13.63
N ASP A 90 -4.03 35.92 14.75
CA ASP A 90 -3.11 37.07 14.80
C ASP A 90 -1.62 36.67 14.71
N ALA A 91 -1.29 35.37 14.84
CA ALA A 91 0.07 34.85 14.70
C ALA A 91 0.49 34.71 13.22
N PHE A 92 -0.48 34.67 12.32
CA PHE A 92 -0.29 34.67 10.87
C PHE A 92 -0.69 36.04 10.34
N THR A 93 0.18 36.66 9.55
CA THR A 93 0.00 38.04 9.07
C THR A 93 -1.29 38.21 8.24
N ASP A 94 -1.74 37.13 7.59
CA ASP A 94 -2.98 36.94 6.83
C ASP A 94 -3.12 35.46 6.41
N GLY A 95 -4.21 35.10 5.72
CA GLY A 95 -4.39 33.76 5.15
C GLY A 95 -3.43 33.43 3.99
N GLU A 96 -2.79 34.41 3.37
CA GLU A 96 -1.75 34.18 2.36
C GLU A 96 -0.49 33.57 2.99
N SER A 97 -0.14 33.98 4.21
CA SER A 97 0.99 33.40 4.98
C SER A 97 0.84 31.91 5.28
N LEU A 98 -0.39 31.41 5.49
CA LEU A 98 -0.64 29.98 5.71
C LEU A 98 -0.45 29.19 4.42
N VAL A 99 -0.98 29.71 3.30
CA VAL A 99 -0.85 29.10 1.98
C VAL A 99 0.61 29.01 1.56
N ASP A 100 1.39 30.07 1.75
CA ASP A 100 2.83 30.09 1.46
C ASP A 100 3.61 29.05 2.26
N GLU A 101 3.23 28.83 3.53
CA GLU A 101 3.88 27.83 4.39
C GLU A 101 3.54 26.40 3.98
N VAL A 102 2.27 26.13 3.64
CA VAL A 102 1.84 24.83 3.11
C VAL A 102 2.49 24.56 1.76
N GLU A 103 2.51 25.53 0.84
CA GLU A 103 3.14 25.39 -0.48
C GLU A 103 4.65 25.13 -0.36
N ARG A 104 5.34 25.80 0.57
CA ARG A 104 6.76 25.56 0.81
C ARG A 104 7.01 24.15 1.34
N PHE A 105 6.20 23.68 2.30
CA PHE A 105 6.34 22.33 2.84
C PHE A 105 6.08 21.25 1.78
N LEU A 106 5.05 21.43 0.95
CA LEU A 106 4.75 20.50 -0.16
C LEU A 106 5.86 20.49 -1.23
N ARG A 107 6.53 21.62 -1.48
CA ARG A 107 7.69 21.66 -2.41
C ARG A 107 8.94 20.99 -1.86
N ASP A 108 9.09 20.88 -0.54
CA ASP A 108 10.22 20.20 0.10
C ASP A 108 10.01 18.66 0.15
N GLN A 109 8.79 18.18 -0.12
CA GLN A 109 8.40 16.76 -0.16
C GLN A 109 8.40 16.15 -1.59
N ASP A 110 8.47 16.98 -2.66
CA ASP A 110 8.59 16.57 -4.08
C ASP A 110 10.05 16.37 -4.52
#